data_AF-A0A1Y4FCY8-F1
#
_entry.id   AF-A0A1Y4FCY8-F1
#
_cell.length_a   1.000
_cell.length_b   1.000
_cell.length_c   1.000
_cell.angle_alpha   90.00
_cell.angle_beta   90.00
_cell.angle_gamma   90.00
#
_symmetry.space_group_name_H-M   'P 1'
#
loop_
_entity.id
_entity.type
_entity.pdbx_description
1 polymer ?
#
loop_
_entity_poly.entity_id
_entity_poly.type
_entity_poly.pdbx_seq_one_letter_code
_entity_poly.pdbx_strand_id
1 'polypeptide(L)'
;MPFFENKDIAYLSFSVEDLNELGYNPLCETLVPGSSHFALLWFYRFHPHYEYYWNIEYDVEFTGNWRLLFDAFYDKKADFIASHIEYFNENLHWYWWNSYQGTTLHVPLQKRIRSFNPIYRISRQALSFMHSFQKAGNCGHYELLLPTALHYSGFSLLDFGGKGQFTLRGYEERFYYVDACPEAPFHLGTMRHKPNFKYDALLNIQNKLFHPVKRGSDKYYDIL
;
A
#
# COMPACT_ATOMS: atom_id res chain seq x y z
N MET A 1 7.05 -23.55 -11.55
CA MET A 1 7.88 -23.11 -12.69
C MET A 1 9.11 -22.43 -12.13
N PRO A 2 10.28 -22.55 -12.77
CA PRO A 2 11.52 -22.06 -12.21
C PRO A 2 11.36 -20.57 -11.93
N PHE A 3 11.68 -20.18 -10.70
CA PHE A 3 11.98 -18.79 -10.36
C PHE A 3 12.83 -18.22 -11.47
N PHE A 4 12.60 -16.95 -11.80
CA PHE A 4 13.46 -16.17 -12.69
C PHE A 4 14.94 -16.49 -12.42
N GLU A 5 15.54 -17.40 -13.19
CA GLU A 5 16.99 -17.60 -13.25
C GLU A 5 17.57 -16.47 -14.09
N ASN A 6 17.17 -15.24 -13.78
CA ASN A 6 17.93 -14.08 -14.18
C ASN A 6 18.95 -13.90 -13.06
N LYS A 7 20.14 -14.49 -13.24
CA LYS A 7 21.21 -14.57 -12.24
C LYS A 7 21.75 -13.20 -11.78
N ASP A 8 21.22 -12.10 -12.33
CA ASP A 8 21.64 -10.73 -12.09
C ASP A 8 20.67 -9.91 -11.21
N ILE A 9 19.62 -10.51 -10.65
CA ILE A 9 18.72 -9.82 -9.70
C ILE A 9 19.13 -10.16 -8.27
N ALA A 10 19.70 -9.19 -7.56
CA ALA A 10 19.90 -9.29 -6.12
C ALA A 10 18.53 -9.29 -5.42
N TYR A 11 18.23 -10.38 -4.71
CA TYR A 11 17.02 -10.50 -3.88
C TYR A 11 17.40 -10.77 -2.43
N LEU A 12 16.52 -10.37 -1.52
CA LEU A 12 16.61 -10.69 -0.10
C LEU A 12 15.33 -11.43 0.31
N SER A 13 15.46 -12.37 1.22
CA SER A 13 14.33 -13.06 1.85
C SER A 13 14.00 -12.40 3.18
N PHE A 14 12.71 -12.29 3.47
CA PHE A 14 12.18 -11.86 4.77
C PHE A 14 11.44 -13.04 5.41
N SER A 15 11.78 -13.38 6.65
CA SER A 15 11.17 -14.48 7.39
C SER A 15 10.39 -14.02 8.63
N VAL A 16 9.81 -14.98 9.35
CA VAL A 16 9.15 -14.71 10.64
C VAL A 16 10.17 -14.36 11.73
N GLU A 17 11.36 -14.94 11.68
CA GLU A 17 12.47 -14.59 12.57
C GLU A 17 12.88 -13.13 12.36
N ASP A 18 13.06 -12.71 11.11
CA ASP A 18 13.33 -11.32 10.73
C ASP A 18 12.26 -10.35 11.26
N LEU A 19 10.98 -10.75 11.16
CA LEU A 19 9.86 -9.98 11.70
C LEU A 19 9.97 -9.82 13.23
N ASN A 20 10.22 -10.92 13.93
CA ASN A 20 10.28 -10.93 15.39
C ASN A 20 11.44 -10.06 15.92
N GLU A 21 12.56 -10.02 15.21
CA GLU A 21 13.70 -9.14 15.54
C GLU A 21 13.35 -7.64 15.47
N LEU A 22 12.36 -7.25 14.66
CA LEU A 22 11.88 -5.87 14.62
C LEU A 22 11.21 -5.46 15.94
N GLY A 23 10.63 -6.39 16.70
CA GLY A 23 9.97 -6.11 17.97
C GLY A 23 8.77 -5.17 17.84
N TYR A 24 7.98 -5.32 16.77
CA TYR A 24 6.71 -4.61 16.60
C TYR A 24 5.55 -5.42 17.18
N ASN A 25 4.45 -4.75 17.52
CA ASN A 25 3.20 -5.40 17.87
C ASN A 25 2.36 -5.60 16.59
N PRO A 26 2.16 -6.83 16.10
CA PRO A 26 1.31 -7.06 14.94
C PRO A 26 -0.18 -6.91 15.30
N LEU A 27 -1.04 -6.70 14.31
CA LEU A 27 -2.49 -6.66 14.51
C LEU A 27 -3.04 -8.05 14.90
N CYS A 28 -2.50 -9.10 14.29
CA CYS A 28 -2.80 -10.52 14.51
C CYS A 28 -1.54 -11.36 14.30
N GLU A 29 -1.57 -12.65 14.65
CA GLU A 29 -0.41 -13.56 14.55
C GLU A 29 -0.03 -13.96 13.10
N THR A 30 -0.56 -13.27 12.10
CA THR A 30 -0.32 -13.50 10.68
C THR A 30 0.07 -12.21 9.97
N LEU A 31 0.86 -12.31 8.88
CA LEU A 31 1.20 -11.16 8.05
C LEU A 31 -0.01 -10.63 7.28
N VAL A 32 -0.86 -11.55 6.80
CA VAL A 32 -2.13 -11.24 6.16
C VAL A 32 -3.29 -11.69 7.06
N PRO A 33 -4.32 -10.87 7.24
CA PRO A 33 -4.46 -9.51 6.71
C PRO A 33 -3.74 -8.48 7.58
N GLY A 34 -3.04 -7.54 6.95
CA GLY A 34 -2.84 -6.23 7.55
C GLY A 34 -1.44 -5.86 8.07
N SER A 35 -0.42 -6.70 7.86
CA SER A 35 0.95 -6.49 8.35
C SER A 35 2.03 -6.64 7.26
N SER A 36 1.67 -6.62 5.97
CA SER A 36 2.59 -6.82 4.84
C SER A 36 3.68 -5.74 4.72
N HIS A 37 3.49 -4.57 5.32
CA HIS A 37 4.47 -3.48 5.34
C HIS A 37 5.71 -3.77 6.19
N PHE A 38 5.67 -4.78 7.07
CA PHE A 38 6.83 -5.12 7.91
C PHE A 38 8.05 -5.56 7.11
N ALA A 39 7.86 -6.26 5.99
CA ALA A 39 8.96 -6.64 5.10
C ALA A 39 9.72 -5.41 4.58
N LEU A 40 8.99 -4.33 4.25
CA LEU A 40 9.60 -3.08 3.79
C LEU A 40 10.33 -2.35 4.91
N LEU A 41 9.76 -2.34 6.13
CA LEU A 41 10.43 -1.76 7.30
C LEU A 41 11.70 -2.53 7.66
N TRP A 42 11.70 -3.85 7.57
CA TRP A 42 12.90 -4.66 7.71
C TRP A 42 13.93 -4.29 6.65
N PHE A 43 13.55 -4.25 5.37
CA PHE A 43 14.46 -3.89 4.28
C PHE A 43 15.11 -2.50 4.50
N TYR A 44 14.31 -1.50 4.89
CA TYR A 44 14.77 -0.16 5.21
C TYR A 44 15.87 -0.14 6.29
N ARG A 45 15.77 -0.99 7.32
CA ARG A 45 16.74 -1.03 8.43
C ARG A 45 18.14 -1.40 7.97
N PHE A 46 18.26 -2.28 6.98
CA PHE A 46 19.53 -2.72 6.43
C PHE A 46 19.98 -1.90 5.22
N HIS A 47 19.05 -1.19 4.59
CA HIS A 47 19.30 -0.37 3.40
C HIS A 47 18.72 1.04 3.53
N PRO A 48 19.15 1.87 4.50
CA PRO A 48 18.56 3.18 4.78
C PRO A 48 19.00 4.29 3.82
N HIS A 49 19.79 3.98 2.79
CA HIS A 49 20.40 4.98 1.90
C HIS A 49 19.46 5.46 0.79
N TYR A 50 18.38 4.72 0.47
CA TYR A 50 17.40 5.17 -0.52
C TYR A 50 16.57 6.33 0.02
N GLU A 51 16.20 7.26 -0.85
CA GLU A 51 15.33 8.38 -0.49
C GLU A 51 13.85 7.95 -0.45
N TYR A 52 13.46 7.07 -1.37
CA TYR A 52 12.13 6.51 -1.50
C TYR A 52 12.19 5.00 -1.72
N TYR A 53 11.17 4.32 -1.22
CA TYR A 53 11.01 2.88 -1.29
C TYR A 53 9.67 2.57 -1.93
N TRP A 54 9.64 1.57 -2.81
CA TRP A 54 8.41 1.06 -3.41
C TRP A 54 8.10 -0.31 -2.83
N ASN A 55 6.83 -0.52 -2.49
CA ASN A 55 6.27 -1.83 -2.20
C ASN A 55 5.20 -2.11 -3.25
N ILE A 56 5.25 -3.30 -3.84
CA ILE A 56 4.36 -3.75 -4.90
C ILE A 56 4.04 -5.22 -4.63
N GLU A 57 2.77 -5.53 -4.39
CA GLU A 57 2.27 -6.89 -4.23
C GLU A 57 2.37 -7.67 -5.55
N TYR A 58 2.49 -8.99 -5.45
CA TYR A 58 2.79 -9.87 -6.60
C TYR A 58 1.66 -9.92 -7.64
N ASP A 59 0.43 -9.56 -7.29
CA ASP A 59 -0.75 -9.55 -8.14
C ASP A 59 -1.23 -8.14 -8.50
N VAL A 60 -0.35 -7.14 -8.37
CA VAL A 60 -0.49 -5.84 -9.03
C VAL A 60 0.02 -5.93 -10.47
N GLU A 61 -0.79 -5.49 -11.43
CA GLU A 61 -0.40 -5.38 -12.83
C GLU A 61 -0.54 -3.93 -13.29
N PHE A 62 0.43 -3.43 -14.06
CA PHE A 62 0.32 -2.16 -14.75
C PHE A 62 0.28 -2.41 -16.24
N THR A 63 -0.81 -2.02 -16.91
CA THR A 63 -0.96 -2.28 -18.35
C THR A 63 -0.16 -1.34 -19.25
N GLY A 64 0.56 -0.37 -18.67
CA GLY A 64 1.47 0.52 -19.38
C GLY A 64 2.94 0.14 -19.18
N ASN A 65 3.84 0.97 -19.71
CA ASN A 65 5.25 0.88 -19.38
C ASN A 65 5.48 1.39 -17.95
N TRP A 66 6.00 0.56 -17.04
CA TRP A 66 6.28 0.92 -15.63
C TRP A 66 7.07 2.23 -15.48
N ARG A 67 7.95 2.56 -16.43
CA ARG A 67 8.65 3.86 -16.47
C ARG A 67 7.67 5.04 -16.43
N LEU A 68 6.54 4.96 -17.13
CA LEU A 68 5.54 6.03 -17.16
C LEU A 68 4.90 6.27 -15.79
N LEU A 69 4.71 5.23 -14.98
CA LEU A 69 4.28 5.38 -13.59
C LEU A 69 5.40 6.01 -12.75
N PHE A 70 6.60 5.45 -12.78
CA PHE A 70 7.69 5.92 -11.93
C PHE A 70 8.13 7.35 -12.26
N ASP A 71 8.26 7.70 -13.54
CA ASP A 71 8.63 9.04 -13.99
C ASP A 71 7.58 10.08 -13.57
N ALA A 72 6.29 9.72 -13.55
CA ALA A 72 5.22 10.65 -13.16
C ALA A 72 5.25 11.05 -11.68
N PHE A 73 5.94 10.27 -10.84
CA PHE A 73 6.12 10.53 -9.41
C PHE A 73 7.58 10.79 -9.02
N TYR A 74 8.54 10.68 -9.94
CA TYR A 74 9.97 10.78 -9.65
C TYR A 74 10.37 12.10 -8.97
N ASP A 75 9.81 13.23 -9.44
CA ASP A 75 10.06 14.57 -8.92
C ASP A 75 9.10 14.99 -7.77
N LYS A 76 8.12 14.15 -7.45
CA LYS A 76 7.12 14.43 -6.42
C LYS A 76 7.73 14.15 -5.06
N LYS A 77 7.83 15.15 -4.19
CA LYS A 77 8.46 15.03 -2.88
C LYS A 77 7.59 14.40 -1.79
N ALA A 78 6.40 13.92 -2.14
CA ALA A 78 5.46 13.37 -1.18
C ALA A 78 6.03 12.16 -0.43
N ASP A 79 5.77 12.12 0.87
CA ASP A 79 6.29 11.11 1.79
C ASP A 79 5.59 9.77 1.66
N PHE A 80 4.33 9.77 1.27
CA PHE A 80 3.55 8.56 1.05
C PHE A 80 2.66 8.71 -0.18
N ILE A 81 2.79 7.79 -1.14
CA ILE A 81 1.98 7.75 -2.34
C ILE A 81 1.31 6.39 -2.44
N ALA A 82 -0.02 6.35 -2.49
CA ALA A 82 -0.81 5.13 -2.53
C ALA A 82 -2.08 5.31 -3.39
N SER A 83 -2.96 4.31 -3.40
CA SER A 83 -4.27 4.40 -4.06
C SER A 83 -5.37 4.65 -3.02
N HIS A 84 -6.49 5.24 -3.42
CA HIS A 84 -7.71 5.37 -2.60
C HIS A 84 -7.45 5.96 -1.21
N ILE A 85 -6.75 7.10 -1.17
CA ILE A 85 -6.51 7.82 0.09
C ILE A 85 -7.76 8.61 0.46
N GLU A 86 -8.38 8.25 1.58
CA GLU A 86 -9.72 8.71 1.97
C GLU A 86 -9.85 8.91 3.47
N TYR A 87 -10.60 9.92 3.88
CA TYR A 87 -11.02 10.12 5.26
C TYR A 87 -12.15 9.16 5.65
N PHE A 88 -12.33 8.98 6.96
CA PHE A 88 -13.42 8.20 7.54
C PHE A 88 -14.80 8.50 6.94
N ASN A 89 -15.14 9.78 6.73
CA ASN A 89 -16.45 10.21 6.22
C ASN A 89 -16.68 9.89 4.75
N GLU A 90 -15.65 9.53 3.98
CA GLU A 90 -15.75 9.16 2.57
C GLU A 90 -16.09 7.68 2.39
N ASN A 91 -15.79 6.84 3.39
CA ASN A 91 -16.12 5.41 3.39
C ASN A 91 -16.46 4.93 4.81
N LEU A 92 -17.64 5.30 5.30
CA LEU A 92 -18.08 5.00 6.67
C LEU A 92 -18.16 3.49 6.98
N HIS A 93 -18.32 2.66 5.95
CA HIS A 93 -18.60 1.23 6.08
C HIS A 93 -17.34 0.35 6.08
N TRP A 94 -16.15 0.91 5.84
CA TRP A 94 -14.92 0.12 5.86
C TRP A 94 -14.61 -0.44 7.25
N TYR A 95 -14.47 -1.76 7.34
CA TYR A 95 -14.49 -2.49 8.61
C TYR A 95 -13.22 -2.31 9.46
N TRP A 96 -12.10 -1.85 8.86
CA TRP A 96 -10.83 -1.71 9.56
C TRP A 96 -10.67 -0.42 10.35
N TRP A 97 -11.61 0.53 10.27
CA TRP A 97 -11.48 1.84 10.93
C TRP A 97 -11.16 1.79 12.42
N ASN A 98 -11.63 0.77 13.13
CA ASN A 98 -11.41 0.60 14.56
C ASN A 98 -10.13 -0.17 14.91
N SER A 99 -9.36 -0.62 13.92
CA SER A 99 -8.11 -1.37 14.14
C SER A 99 -6.96 -0.50 14.65
N TYR A 100 -7.02 0.83 14.49
CA TYR A 100 -5.97 1.74 14.94
C TYR A 100 -5.84 1.75 16.47
N GLN A 101 -4.67 1.38 16.96
CA GLN A 101 -4.28 1.33 18.36
C GLN A 101 -3.06 2.22 18.57
N GLY A 102 -3.30 3.50 18.83
CA GLY A 102 -2.24 4.48 19.09
C GLY A 102 -1.92 4.60 20.58
N THR A 103 -0.83 3.98 21.03
CA THR A 103 -0.30 4.09 22.40
C THR A 103 0.37 5.44 22.65
N THR A 104 1.06 6.00 21.65
CA THR A 104 1.77 7.28 21.76
C THR A 104 1.16 8.40 20.92
N LEU A 105 0.24 8.08 20.00
CA LEU A 105 -0.48 9.06 19.19
C LEU A 105 -1.96 8.69 19.09
N HIS A 106 -2.81 9.42 19.80
CA HIS A 106 -4.25 9.27 19.67
C HIS A 106 -4.78 10.06 18.48
N VAL A 107 -5.40 9.37 17.52
CA VAL A 107 -6.10 9.99 16.39
C VAL A 107 -7.60 9.70 16.48
N PRO A 108 -8.45 10.74 16.62
CA PRO A 108 -9.90 10.58 16.62
C PRO A 108 -10.39 9.95 15.32
N LEU A 109 -11.43 9.11 15.40
CA LEU A 109 -11.96 8.35 14.26
C LEU A 109 -12.23 9.24 13.03
N GLN A 110 -12.82 10.42 13.24
CA GLN A 110 -13.20 11.35 12.17
C GLN A 110 -11.99 11.97 11.45
N LYS A 111 -10.79 11.86 12.03
CA LYS A 111 -9.53 12.35 11.45
C LYS A 111 -8.66 11.22 10.89
N ARG A 112 -9.11 9.96 10.96
CA ARG A 112 -8.39 8.84 10.40
C ARG A 112 -8.51 8.83 8.89
N ILE A 113 -7.44 8.38 8.25
CA ILE A 113 -7.31 8.24 6.81
C ILE A 113 -6.97 6.79 6.54
N ARG A 114 -7.59 6.22 5.51
CA ARG A 114 -7.21 4.93 4.96
C ARG A 114 -6.63 5.11 3.56
N SER A 115 -5.84 4.14 3.13
CA SER A 115 -5.32 4.03 1.76
C SER A 115 -5.35 2.57 1.34
N PHE A 116 -5.46 2.30 0.05
CA PHE A 116 -5.34 0.95 -0.49
C PHE A 116 -3.89 0.72 -0.95
N ASN A 117 -3.22 -0.23 -0.31
CA ASN A 117 -1.75 -0.33 -0.33
C ASN A 117 -1.15 -1.58 -1.04
N PRO A 118 -1.78 -2.19 -2.06
CA PRO A 118 -1.08 -3.25 -2.80
C PRO A 118 0.09 -2.69 -3.62
N ILE A 119 0.10 -1.39 -3.89
CA ILE A 119 1.26 -0.65 -4.36
C ILE A 119 1.34 0.67 -3.61
N TYR A 120 2.52 1.03 -3.13
CA TYR A 120 2.79 2.36 -2.58
C TYR A 120 4.26 2.73 -2.68
N ARG A 121 4.52 4.03 -2.58
CA ARG A 121 5.85 4.60 -2.39
C ARG A 121 5.91 5.33 -1.06
N ILE A 122 6.99 5.14 -0.30
CA ILE A 122 7.19 5.79 0.99
C ILE A 122 8.59 6.39 1.10
N SER A 123 8.72 7.58 1.70
CA SER A 123 10.02 8.23 1.93
C SER A 123 10.77 7.55 3.06
N ARG A 124 12.10 7.67 3.03
CA ARG A 124 12.97 7.27 4.13
C ARG A 124 12.54 7.88 5.47
N GLN A 125 12.13 9.14 5.45
CA GLN A 125 11.76 9.89 6.64
C GLN A 125 10.47 9.32 7.26
N ALA A 126 9.47 9.03 6.41
CA ALA A 126 8.25 8.35 6.82
C ALA A 126 8.52 6.93 7.34
N LEU A 127 9.38 6.14 6.70
CA LEU A 127 9.79 4.83 7.21
C LEU A 127 10.51 4.90 8.56
N SER A 128 11.40 5.88 8.74
CA SER A 128 12.06 6.12 10.02
C SER A 128 11.07 6.44 11.12
N PHE A 129 10.09 7.30 10.83
CA PHE A 129 9.00 7.61 11.74
C PHE A 129 8.19 6.35 12.07
N MET A 130 7.75 5.59 11.06
CA MET A 130 6.95 4.38 11.26
C MET A 130 7.69 3.30 12.05
N HIS A 131 9.00 3.16 11.85
CA HIS A 131 9.83 2.26 12.64
C HIS A 131 9.77 2.61 14.13
N SER A 132 10.03 3.88 14.48
CA SER A 132 9.94 4.35 15.87
C SER A 132 8.51 4.27 16.42
N PHE A 133 7.52 4.60 15.59
CA PHE A 133 6.11 4.60 15.96
C PHE A 133 5.65 3.19 16.36
N GLN A 134 5.99 2.16 15.59
CA GLN A 134 5.60 0.79 15.91
C GLN A 134 6.44 0.16 17.02
N LYS A 135 7.73 0.53 17.15
CA LYS A 135 8.57 0.18 18.31
C LYS A 135 7.97 0.69 19.63
N ALA A 136 7.26 1.82 19.59
CA ALA A 136 6.56 2.36 20.76
C ALA A 136 5.21 1.66 21.07
N GLY A 137 4.90 0.58 20.35
CA GLY A 137 3.74 -0.26 20.59
C GLY A 137 2.46 0.18 19.86
N ASN A 138 2.52 1.20 19.01
CA ASN A 138 1.39 1.58 18.17
C ASN A 138 1.18 0.51 17.09
N CYS A 139 -0.06 0.09 16.86
CA CYS A 139 -0.40 -0.92 15.85
C CYS A 139 -1.77 -0.65 15.21
N GLY A 140 -2.11 -1.45 14.19
CA GLY A 140 -3.36 -1.39 13.46
C GLY A 140 -3.22 -1.98 12.06
N HIS A 141 -4.32 -2.08 11.34
CA HIS A 141 -4.26 -2.53 9.94
C HIS A 141 -3.42 -1.52 9.14
N TYR A 142 -2.42 -1.97 8.39
CA TYR A 142 -1.44 -1.07 7.74
C TYR A 142 -2.06 -0.06 6.77
N GLU A 143 -3.14 -0.42 6.08
CA GLU A 143 -3.94 0.48 5.23
C GLU A 143 -4.64 1.60 5.99
N LEU A 144 -4.72 1.51 7.32
CA LEU A 144 -5.19 2.57 8.21
C LEU A 144 -4.02 3.23 8.94
N LEU A 145 -3.12 2.42 9.49
CA LEU A 145 -2.02 2.84 10.36
C LEU A 145 -1.06 3.79 9.66
N LEU A 146 -0.57 3.41 8.47
CA LEU A 146 0.39 4.21 7.70
C LEU A 146 -0.18 5.59 7.34
N PRO A 147 -1.27 5.70 6.55
CA PRO A 147 -1.78 7.00 6.14
C PRO A 147 -2.22 7.86 7.32
N THR A 148 -2.88 7.27 8.33
CA THR A 148 -3.32 8.02 9.52
C THR A 148 -2.14 8.57 10.30
N ALA A 149 -1.18 7.74 10.69
CA ALA A 149 -0.07 8.18 11.54
C ALA A 149 0.83 9.19 10.82
N LEU A 150 1.10 8.98 9.53
CA LEU A 150 1.91 9.86 8.71
C LEU A 150 1.23 11.22 8.53
N HIS A 151 0.00 11.26 8.04
CA HIS A 151 -0.68 12.53 7.77
C HIS A 151 -0.88 13.34 9.06
N TYR A 152 -1.29 12.68 10.14
CA TYR A 152 -1.51 13.34 11.43
C TYR A 152 -0.21 13.88 12.06
N SER A 153 0.93 13.31 11.69
CA SER A 153 2.26 13.76 12.13
C SER A 153 2.91 14.76 11.16
N GLY A 154 2.17 15.25 10.16
CA GLY A 154 2.63 16.29 9.24
C GLY A 154 3.35 15.79 7.99
N PHE A 155 3.37 14.49 7.72
CA PHE A 155 3.91 13.94 6.47
C PHE A 155 2.94 14.17 5.31
N SER A 156 3.51 14.32 4.12
CA SER A 156 2.76 14.62 2.90
C SER A 156 2.26 13.34 2.20
N LEU A 157 0.98 13.31 1.85
CA LEU A 157 0.32 12.20 1.17
C LEU A 157 -0.08 12.61 -0.25
N LEU A 158 0.05 11.69 -1.20
CA LEU A 158 -0.49 11.83 -2.55
C LEU A 158 -1.18 10.55 -3.00
N ASP A 159 -2.23 10.70 -3.80
CA ASP A 159 -2.89 9.59 -4.45
C ASP A 159 -2.34 9.37 -5.88
N PHE A 160 -2.18 8.10 -6.29
CA PHE A 160 -1.77 7.76 -7.66
C PHE A 160 -2.75 8.25 -8.72
N GLY A 161 -4.04 8.36 -8.42
CA GLY A 161 -5.03 8.76 -9.42
C GLY A 161 -6.48 8.70 -8.95
N GLY A 162 -6.73 8.93 -7.67
CA GLY A 162 -8.06 9.00 -7.10
C GLY A 162 -8.89 10.19 -7.58
N LYS A 163 -9.99 10.46 -6.88
CA LYS A 163 -10.84 11.64 -7.09
C LYS A 163 -10.92 12.54 -5.84
N GLY A 164 -10.25 12.13 -4.76
CA GLY A 164 -10.24 12.84 -3.48
C GLY A 164 -9.15 13.92 -3.40
N GLN A 165 -9.11 14.62 -2.27
CA GLN A 165 -8.25 15.79 -2.03
C GLN A 165 -6.73 15.51 -2.07
N PHE A 166 -6.33 14.24 -1.96
CA PHE A 166 -4.93 13.82 -2.07
C PHE A 166 -4.47 13.62 -3.52
N THR A 167 -5.38 13.72 -4.48
CA THR A 167 -5.06 13.57 -5.90
C THR A 167 -4.54 14.90 -6.45
N LEU A 168 -3.42 14.85 -7.17
CA LEU A 168 -2.94 16.02 -7.90
C LEU A 168 -3.93 16.41 -8.99
N ARG A 169 -4.17 17.71 -9.16
CA ARG A 169 -5.01 18.22 -10.24
C ARG A 169 -4.47 17.74 -11.60
N GLY A 170 -5.33 17.12 -12.41
CA GLY A 170 -4.98 16.51 -13.69
C GLY A 170 -4.45 15.08 -13.59
N TYR A 171 -4.38 14.51 -12.39
CA TYR A 171 -4.08 13.08 -12.17
C TYR A 171 -5.34 12.24 -11.90
N GLU A 172 -6.52 12.84 -11.88
CA GLU A 172 -7.78 12.12 -11.63
C GLU A 172 -7.95 10.97 -12.63
N GLU A 173 -8.09 9.76 -12.11
CA GLU A 173 -8.15 8.50 -12.85
C GLU A 173 -7.00 8.24 -13.83
N ARG A 174 -5.85 8.91 -13.62
CA ARG A 174 -4.71 8.79 -14.52
C ARG A 174 -4.13 7.39 -14.49
N PHE A 175 -3.94 6.83 -13.29
CA PHE A 175 -3.26 5.55 -13.11
C PHE A 175 -4.16 4.41 -12.66
N TYR A 176 -5.40 4.65 -12.26
CA TYR A 176 -6.39 3.61 -12.01
C TYR A 176 -7.80 4.19 -12.16
N TYR A 177 -8.82 3.36 -12.40
CA TYR A 177 -10.21 3.85 -12.41
C TYR A 177 -10.82 3.77 -11.02
N VAL A 178 -11.54 4.84 -10.64
CA VAL A 178 -12.27 4.94 -9.37
C VAL A 178 -13.73 4.61 -9.64
N ASP A 179 -14.17 3.49 -9.09
CA ASP A 179 -15.59 3.15 -9.00
C ASP A 179 -15.93 2.95 -7.51
N ALA A 180 -16.27 4.07 -6.88
CA ALA A 180 -16.64 4.13 -5.47
C ALA A 180 -18.15 3.91 -5.37
N CYS A 181 -18.56 2.86 -4.65
CA CYS A 181 -19.94 2.66 -4.23
C CYS A 181 -20.03 3.09 -2.76
N PRO A 182 -20.67 4.23 -2.45
CA PRO A 182 -20.75 4.75 -1.08
C PRO A 182 -21.34 3.78 -0.06
N GLU A 183 -22.19 2.86 -0.53
CA GLU A 183 -22.84 1.82 0.27
C GLU A 183 -21.98 0.57 0.46
N ALA A 184 -20.88 0.44 -0.29
CA ALA A 184 -19.97 -0.70 -0.22
C ALA A 184 -18.69 -0.36 0.55
N PRO A 185 -18.15 -1.30 1.35
CA PRO A 185 -16.90 -1.06 2.06
C PRO A 185 -15.66 -1.08 1.14
N PHE A 186 -15.81 -1.44 -0.14
CA PHE A 186 -14.71 -1.59 -1.10
C PHE A 186 -15.04 -0.95 -2.45
N HIS A 187 -13.98 -0.56 -3.15
CA HIS A 187 -14.04 -0.06 -4.53
C HIS A 187 -14.26 -1.19 -5.53
N LEU A 188 -14.92 -0.88 -6.65
CA LEU A 188 -15.09 -1.79 -7.79
C LEU A 188 -14.20 -1.43 -8.99
N GLY A 189 -13.42 -0.36 -8.85
CA GLY A 189 -12.48 0.14 -9.84
C GLY A 189 -11.34 -0.83 -10.15
N THR A 190 -10.30 -0.34 -10.84
CA THR A 190 -9.19 -1.22 -11.24
C THR A 190 -8.29 -1.61 -10.07
N MET A 191 -8.23 -0.77 -9.03
CA MET A 191 -7.57 -1.08 -7.76
C MET A 191 -8.63 -1.44 -6.72
N ARG A 192 -8.74 -2.72 -6.34
CA ARG A 192 -9.74 -3.19 -5.36
C ARG A 192 -9.25 -4.44 -4.63
N HIS A 193 -9.92 -4.87 -3.55
CA HIS A 193 -9.56 -6.12 -2.88
C HIS A 193 -10.08 -7.35 -3.65
N LYS A 194 -11.34 -7.32 -4.10
CA LYS A 194 -12.04 -8.37 -4.87
C LYS A 194 -13.13 -7.72 -5.72
N PRO A 195 -13.63 -8.39 -6.78
CA PRO A 195 -13.18 -9.68 -7.31
C PRO A 195 -11.87 -9.58 -8.12
N ASN A 196 -11.20 -10.72 -8.29
CA ASN A 196 -9.96 -10.82 -9.06
C ASN A 196 -10.19 -10.52 -10.55
N PHE A 197 -9.25 -9.82 -11.17
CA PHE A 197 -9.16 -9.72 -12.62
C PHE A 197 -8.51 -10.96 -13.21
N LYS A 198 -9.00 -11.38 -14.37
CA LYS A 198 -8.25 -12.28 -15.26
C LYS A 198 -7.33 -11.44 -16.12
N TYR A 199 -6.08 -11.84 -16.25
CA TYR A 199 -5.09 -11.10 -17.04
C TYR A 199 -5.56 -10.74 -18.46
N ASP A 200 -6.25 -11.65 -19.15
CA ASP A 200 -6.75 -11.42 -20.52
C ASP A 200 -7.79 -10.30 -20.62
N ALA A 201 -8.49 -10.00 -19.53
CA ALA A 201 -9.47 -8.90 -19.49
C ALA A 201 -8.81 -7.51 -19.49
N LEU A 202 -7.49 -7.44 -19.30
CA LEU A 202 -6.74 -6.19 -19.18
C LEU A 202 -6.21 -5.67 -20.53
N LEU A 203 -6.14 -6.53 -21.55
CA LEU A 203 -5.38 -6.28 -22.79
C LEU A 203 -5.76 -5.00 -23.55
N ASN A 204 -6.99 -4.52 -23.39
CA ASN A 204 -7.48 -3.33 -24.08
C ASN A 204 -7.46 -2.05 -23.23
N ILE A 205 -7.02 -2.12 -21.97
CA ILE A 205 -6.95 -0.97 -21.08
C ILE A 205 -5.50 -0.56 -20.95
N GLN A 206 -5.17 0.68 -21.30
CA GLN A 206 -3.79 1.17 -21.32
C GLN A 206 -3.48 2.05 -20.10
N ASN A 207 -2.25 1.95 -19.59
CA ASN A 207 -1.72 2.79 -18.52
C ASN A 207 -2.58 2.81 -17.26
N LYS A 208 -3.05 1.63 -16.81
CA LYS A 208 -3.83 1.48 -15.58
C LYS A 208 -3.23 0.40 -14.69
N LEU A 209 -3.24 0.68 -13.39
CA LEU A 209 -2.94 -0.25 -12.32
C LEU A 209 -4.18 -1.11 -12.05
N PHE A 210 -3.94 -2.40 -11.87
CA PHE A 210 -4.95 -3.39 -11.53
C PHE A 210 -4.53 -4.19 -10.31
N HIS A 211 -5.48 -4.44 -9.42
CA HIS A 211 -5.32 -5.37 -8.31
C HIS A 211 -6.69 -5.92 -7.87
N PRO A 212 -6.76 -7.22 -7.49
CA PRO A 212 -5.75 -8.25 -7.71
C PRO A 212 -5.90 -8.88 -9.10
N VAL A 213 -4.78 -9.20 -9.76
CA VAL A 213 -4.74 -9.87 -11.06
C VAL A 213 -4.26 -11.31 -10.89
N LYS A 214 -5.08 -12.28 -11.31
CA LYS A 214 -4.69 -13.69 -11.33
C LYS A 214 -4.51 -14.17 -12.77
N ARG A 215 -3.42 -14.89 -13.01
CA ARG A 215 -3.13 -15.61 -14.26
C ARG A 215 -3.76 -17.00 -14.16
N GLY A 216 -4.17 -17.59 -15.29
CA GLY A 216 -4.96 -18.84 -15.32
C GLY A 216 -4.32 -20.06 -14.62
N SER A 217 -3.02 -20.00 -14.32
CA SER A 217 -2.27 -20.99 -13.54
C SER A 217 -2.29 -20.79 -12.02
N ASP A 218 -2.79 -19.66 -11.51
CA ASP A 218 -2.61 -19.24 -10.12
C ASP A 218 -3.56 -19.92 -9.13
N LYS A 219 -3.97 -21.17 -9.41
CA LYS A 219 -4.88 -21.95 -8.56
C LYS A 219 -4.33 -22.27 -7.15
N TYR A 220 -3.13 -21.84 -6.78
CA TYR A 220 -2.44 -22.32 -5.58
C TYR A 220 -1.61 -21.29 -4.80
N TYR A 221 -1.85 -19.99 -4.97
CA TYR A 221 -1.08 -18.99 -4.26
C TYR A 221 -1.94 -18.04 -3.43
N ASP A 222 -2.74 -18.62 -2.55
CA ASP A 222 -3.05 -17.98 -1.26
C ASP A 222 -1.82 -18.23 -0.36
N ILE A 223 -0.72 -17.49 -0.58
CA ILE A 223 0.49 -17.60 0.25
C ILE A 223 0.57 -16.41 1.20
N LEU A 224 0.45 -16.78 2.49
CA LEU A 224 0.78 -16.09 3.76
C LEU A 224 -0.11 -14.92 4.19
#